data_AF-A0A9D7WHR3-F1
#
_entry.id   AF-A0A9D7WHR3-F1
#
_cell.length_a   1.000
_cell.length_b   1.000
_cell.length_c   1.000
_cell.angle_alpha   90.00
_cell.angle_beta   90.00
_cell.angle_gamma   90.00
#
_symmetry.space_group_name_H-M   'P 1'
#
loop_
_entity.id
_entity.type
_entity.pdbx_description
1 polymer ?
#
loop_
_entity_poly.entity_id
_entity_poly.type
_entity_poly.pdbx_seq_one_letter_code
_entity_poly.pdbx_strand_id
1 'polypeptide(L)'
;MESLKNWMKDAANILFDDSKNDLRSLPRSVRLQILLVLSFVWTTVFSLYIFSYTTFAFGWAGLYVAHIGLIFAVYMTFKHFHKAEAQSSSVFKTKNFDPFKIMVIVFVIVFIFVFSKGIEVLTSPNPSSYSIPYDGPSKSVFEKWLPFSKDK
;
A
#
# COMPACT_ATOMS: atom_id res chain seq x y z
N MET A 1 -17.82 13.11 38.28
CA MET A 1 -17.57 13.21 36.81
C MET A 1 -16.76 14.44 36.41
N GLU A 2 -16.80 15.54 37.16
CA GLU A 2 -16.04 16.76 36.82
C GLU A 2 -14.52 16.62 36.99
N SER A 3 -14.03 15.87 37.98
CA SER A 3 -12.58 15.66 38.16
C SER A 3 -11.94 14.91 36.99
N LEU A 4 -12.62 13.87 36.46
CA LEU A 4 -12.16 13.14 35.27
C LEU A 4 -12.18 14.02 34.03
N LYS A 5 -13.23 14.83 33.87
CA LYS A 5 -13.36 15.79 32.76
C LYS A 5 -12.28 16.87 32.80
N ASN A 6 -11.97 17.39 33.99
CA ASN A 6 -10.91 18.38 34.18
C ASN A 6 -9.53 17.73 33.97
N TRP A 7 -9.31 16.51 34.46
CA TRP A 7 -8.08 15.75 34.20
C TRP A 7 -7.87 15.46 32.71
N MET A 8 -8.90 15.05 31.97
CA MET A 8 -8.81 14.84 30.52
C MET A 8 -8.53 16.15 29.77
N LYS A 9 -9.12 17.27 30.21
CA LYS A 9 -8.85 18.59 29.63
C LYS A 9 -7.42 19.06 29.90
N ASP A 10 -6.93 18.86 31.12
CA ASP A 10 -5.57 19.25 31.48
C ASP A 10 -4.54 18.38 30.75
N ALA A 11 -4.79 17.07 30.66
CA ALA A 11 -3.96 16.16 29.88
C ALA A 11 -3.95 16.55 28.39
N ALA A 12 -5.10 16.86 27.79
CA ALA A 12 -5.17 17.31 26.41
C ALA A 12 -4.46 18.65 26.19
N ASN A 13 -4.64 19.61 27.10
CA ASN A 13 -3.96 20.90 27.03
C ASN A 13 -2.44 20.71 27.11
N ILE A 14 -1.91 19.90 28.03
CA ILE A 14 -0.45 19.67 28.12
C ILE A 14 0.11 18.99 26.86
N LEU A 15 -0.64 18.08 26.25
CA LEU A 15 -0.21 17.29 25.10
C LEU A 15 -0.28 18.08 23.78
N PHE A 16 -1.26 18.99 23.64
CA PHE A 16 -1.51 19.76 22.41
C PHE A 16 -1.10 21.24 22.47
N ASP A 17 -0.82 21.81 23.64
CA ASP A 17 -0.32 23.19 23.80
C ASP A 17 1.18 23.25 23.48
N ASP A 18 1.53 23.79 22.31
CA ASP A 18 2.93 23.92 21.84
C ASP A 18 3.82 24.73 22.81
N SER A 19 3.24 25.57 23.68
CA SER A 19 4.00 26.32 24.69
C SER A 19 4.38 25.49 25.91
N LYS A 20 3.62 24.43 26.22
CA LYS A 20 3.83 23.53 27.36
C LYS A 20 4.28 22.13 26.95
N ASN A 21 4.23 21.81 25.67
CA ASN A 21 4.58 20.52 25.12
C ASN A 21 6.11 20.30 25.15
N ASP A 22 6.56 19.46 26.07
CA ASP A 22 7.98 19.09 26.23
C ASP A 22 8.54 18.34 25.00
N LEU A 23 7.69 17.88 24.08
CA LEU A 23 8.14 17.28 22.81
C LEU A 23 8.82 18.29 21.87
N ARG A 24 8.72 19.59 22.18
CA ARG A 24 9.37 20.67 21.44
C ARG A 24 10.84 20.87 21.83
N SER A 25 11.22 20.55 23.06
CA SER A 25 12.62 20.59 23.53
C SER A 25 13.48 19.48 22.92
N LEU A 26 12.82 18.41 22.44
CA LEU A 26 13.48 17.26 21.84
C LEU A 26 14.05 17.55 20.44
N PRO A 27 15.23 16.96 20.11
CA PRO A 27 15.82 16.99 18.78
C PRO A 27 14.83 16.53 17.71
N ARG A 28 14.90 17.13 16.51
CA ARG A 28 13.94 16.87 15.41
C ARG A 28 13.83 15.38 15.04
N SER A 29 14.91 14.61 15.15
CA SER A 29 14.92 13.16 14.91
C SER A 29 14.05 12.40 15.92
N VAL A 30 14.12 12.75 17.20
CA VAL A 30 13.34 12.12 18.28
C VAL A 30 11.86 12.46 18.13
N ARG A 31 11.55 13.71 17.74
CA ARG A 31 10.17 14.12 17.45
C ARG A 31 9.56 13.30 16.30
N LEU A 32 10.31 13.13 15.21
CA LEU A 32 9.87 12.30 14.08
C LEU A 32 9.68 10.85 14.52
N GLN A 33 10.60 10.30 15.31
CA GLN A 33 10.52 8.93 15.81
C GLN A 33 9.27 8.70 16.69
N ILE A 34 8.95 9.62 17.59
CA ILE A 34 7.76 9.51 18.45
C ILE A 34 6.47 9.56 17.61
N LEU A 35 6.40 10.45 16.62
CA LEU A 35 5.26 10.51 15.70
C LEU A 35 5.10 9.22 14.88
N LEU A 36 6.23 8.63 14.47
CA LEU A 36 6.26 7.39 13.69
C LEU A 36 5.83 6.19 14.55
N VAL A 37 6.29 6.10 15.80
CA VAL A 37 5.86 5.09 16.77
C VAL A 37 4.37 5.22 17.09
N LEU A 38 3.89 6.44 17.30
CA LEU A 38 2.49 6.70 17.56
C LEU A 38 1.61 6.28 16.37
N SER A 39 2.01 6.66 15.14
CA SER A 39 1.33 6.24 13.92
C SER A 39 1.28 4.71 13.79
N PHE A 40 2.38 4.02 14.10
CA PHE A 40 2.45 2.56 14.05
C PHE A 40 1.51 1.87 15.05
N VAL A 41 1.46 2.35 16.30
CA VAL A 41 0.54 1.85 17.34
C VAL A 41 -0.92 2.07 16.94
N TRP A 42 -1.25 3.24 16.40
CA TRP A 42 -2.62 3.50 15.96
C TRP A 42 -3.02 2.67 14.73
N THR A 43 -2.10 2.45 13.79
CA THR A 43 -2.37 1.60 12.63
C THR A 43 -2.67 0.17 13.07
N THR A 44 -1.98 -0.34 14.10
CA THR A 44 -2.26 -1.67 14.67
C THR A 44 -3.60 -1.72 15.38
N VAL A 45 -3.90 -0.76 16.26
CA VAL A 45 -5.18 -0.71 16.99
C VAL A 45 -6.38 -0.60 16.04
N PHE A 46 -6.34 0.29 15.05
CA PHE A 46 -7.42 0.43 14.08
C PHE A 46 -7.59 -0.81 13.19
N SER A 47 -6.49 -1.49 12.86
CA SER A 47 -6.56 -2.71 12.07
C SER A 47 -7.17 -3.87 12.86
N LEU A 48 -6.88 -4.01 14.16
CA LEU A 48 -7.57 -4.97 15.03
C LEU A 48 -9.07 -4.66 15.19
N TYR A 49 -9.44 -3.38 15.14
CA TYR A 49 -10.85 -2.97 15.28
C TYR A 49 -11.69 -3.37 14.05
N ILE A 50 -11.13 -3.28 12.84
CA ILE A 50 -11.85 -3.50 11.59
C ILE A 50 -11.79 -4.97 11.12
N PHE A 51 -10.66 -5.66 11.34
CA PHE A 51 -10.42 -7.01 10.81
C PHE A 51 -10.45 -8.09 11.89
N SER A 52 -10.84 -9.31 11.51
CA SER A 52 -10.69 -10.48 12.41
C SER A 52 -9.22 -10.77 12.66
N TYR A 53 -8.90 -11.39 13.82
CA TYR A 53 -7.52 -11.66 14.23
C TYR A 53 -6.67 -12.40 13.17
N THR A 54 -7.27 -13.33 12.43
CA THR A 54 -6.60 -14.11 11.39
C THR A 54 -6.28 -13.26 10.16
N THR A 55 -7.25 -12.49 9.65
CA THR A 55 -7.05 -11.58 8.51
C THR A 55 -6.12 -10.42 8.86
N PHE A 56 -6.19 -9.94 10.11
CA PHE A 56 -5.28 -8.93 10.63
C PHE A 56 -3.83 -9.42 10.61
N ALA A 57 -3.55 -10.63 11.15
CA ALA A 57 -2.19 -11.15 11.22
C ALA A 57 -1.55 -11.27 9.82
N PHE A 58 -2.26 -11.85 8.85
CA PHE A 58 -1.73 -12.01 7.50
C PHE A 58 -1.65 -10.70 6.72
N GLY A 59 -2.68 -9.84 6.79
CA GLY A 59 -2.69 -8.56 6.07
C GLY A 59 -1.67 -7.57 6.62
N TRP A 60 -1.54 -7.48 7.94
CA TRP A 60 -0.60 -6.58 8.60
C TRP A 60 0.85 -7.07 8.46
N ALA A 61 1.11 -8.38 8.64
CA ALA A 61 2.44 -8.94 8.42
C ALA A 61 2.85 -8.83 6.95
N GLY A 62 1.93 -9.06 6.01
CA GLY A 62 2.18 -8.90 4.57
C GLY A 62 2.56 -7.45 4.23
N LEU A 63 1.82 -6.46 4.74
CA LEU A 63 2.16 -5.05 4.56
C LEU A 63 3.53 -4.71 5.16
N TYR A 64 3.83 -5.18 6.37
CA TYR A 64 5.12 -4.91 7.03
C TYR A 64 6.30 -5.49 6.23
N VAL A 65 6.19 -6.74 5.78
CA VAL A 65 7.20 -7.39 4.94
C VAL A 65 7.34 -6.66 3.60
N ALA A 66 6.24 -6.20 2.99
CA ALA A 66 6.28 -5.43 1.75
C ALA A 66 7.05 -4.10 1.91
N HIS A 67 6.88 -3.40 3.03
CA HIS A 67 7.62 -2.15 3.30
C HIS A 67 9.13 -2.41 3.47
N ILE A 68 9.52 -3.45 4.20
CA ILE A 68 10.93 -3.85 4.33
C ILE A 68 11.50 -4.24 2.97
N GLY A 69 10.75 -5.01 2.18
CA GLY A 69 11.13 -5.40 0.82
C GLY A 69 11.37 -4.20 -0.09
N LEU A 70 10.50 -3.18 -0.01
CA LEU A 70 10.67 -1.94 -0.78
C LEU A 70 11.93 -1.18 -0.38
N ILE A 71 12.18 -1.02 0.92
CA ILE A 71 13.40 -0.37 1.43
C ILE A 71 14.64 -1.12 0.93
N PHE A 72 14.63 -2.46 0.99
CA PHE A 72 15.73 -3.29 0.51
C PHE A 72 15.95 -3.17 -1.00
N ALA A 73 14.86 -3.21 -1.79
CA ALA A 73 14.93 -3.05 -3.24
C ALA A 73 15.53 -1.68 -3.61
N VAL A 74 15.07 -0.60 -2.97
CA VAL A 74 15.61 0.75 -3.16
C VAL A 74 17.10 0.82 -2.77
N TYR A 75 17.48 0.24 -1.64
CA TYR A 75 18.89 0.20 -1.22
C TYR A 75 19.77 -0.56 -2.22
N MET A 76 19.32 -1.72 -2.70
CA MET A 76 20.04 -2.52 -3.69
C MET A 76 20.19 -1.76 -5.02
N THR A 77 19.16 -1.08 -5.50
CA THR A 77 19.25 -0.29 -6.74
C THR A 77 20.22 0.88 -6.57
N PHE A 78 20.15 1.63 -5.45
CA PHE A 78 21.13 2.69 -5.16
C PHE A 78 22.56 2.18 -5.10
N LYS A 79 22.79 1.01 -4.47
CA LYS A 79 24.10 0.37 -4.41
C LYS A 79 24.61 -0.05 -5.79
N HIS A 80 23.73 -0.55 -6.65
CA HIS A 80 24.07 -0.88 -8.03
C HIS A 80 24.44 0.36 -8.85
N PHE A 81 23.71 1.47 -8.70
CA PHE A 81 24.04 2.74 -9.37
C PHE A 81 25.39 3.30 -8.90
N HIS A 82 25.66 3.32 -7.58
CA HIS A 82 26.97 3.76 -7.06
C HIS A 82 28.12 2.87 -7.54
N LYS A 83 27.91 1.56 -7.60
CA LYS A 83 28.94 0.63 -8.11
C LYS A 83 29.17 0.82 -9.61
N ALA A 84 28.11 1.07 -10.39
CA ALA A 84 28.22 1.35 -11.81
C ALA A 84 28.93 2.68 -12.09
N GLU A 85 28.71 3.71 -11.26
CA GLU A 85 29.45 4.98 -11.30
C GLU A 85 30.93 4.77 -10.97
N ALA A 86 31.24 4.03 -9.89
CA ALA A 86 32.63 3.72 -9.52
C ALA A 86 33.35 2.83 -10.56
N GLN A 87 32.60 2.01 -11.32
CA GLN A 87 33.13 1.13 -12.37
C GLN A 87 32.96 1.69 -13.79
N SER A 88 32.53 2.94 -13.98
CA SER A 88 32.34 3.52 -15.31
C SER A 88 33.69 3.78 -15.99
N SER A 89 34.29 2.74 -16.58
CA SER A 89 35.38 2.88 -17.53
C SER A 89 34.89 3.65 -18.77
N SER A 90 35.72 4.54 -19.31
CA SER A 90 35.36 5.51 -20.36
C SER A 90 34.54 4.92 -21.52
N VAL A 91 33.58 5.71 -21.98
CA VAL A 91 32.61 5.49 -23.06
C VAL A 91 33.22 4.97 -24.38
N PHE A 92 34.55 4.99 -24.55
CA PHE A 92 35.24 4.52 -25.75
C PHE A 92 35.49 3.00 -25.83
N LYS A 93 35.05 2.18 -24.85
CA LYS A 93 35.31 0.72 -24.85
C LYS A 93 34.09 -0.20 -24.91
N THR A 94 32.86 0.32 -24.95
CA THR A 94 31.65 -0.51 -24.93
C THR A 94 30.96 -0.51 -26.30
N LYS A 95 30.91 -1.69 -26.93
CA LYS A 95 30.13 -1.93 -28.15
C LYS A 95 28.64 -1.81 -27.83
N ASN A 96 27.95 -0.84 -28.46
CA ASN A 96 26.52 -0.73 -28.80
C ASN A 96 25.46 -1.57 -28.02
N PHE A 97 25.59 -1.77 -26.71
CA PHE A 97 24.51 -2.27 -25.86
C PHE A 97 24.06 -1.12 -24.97
N ASP A 98 23.16 -0.29 -25.50
CA ASP A 98 22.50 0.75 -24.73
C ASP A 98 21.55 0.08 -23.72
N PRO A 99 21.79 0.21 -22.40
CA PRO A 99 20.92 -0.39 -21.37
C PRO A 99 19.47 0.07 -21.51
N PHE A 100 19.22 1.26 -22.08
CA PHE A 100 17.87 1.75 -22.33
C PHE A 100 17.14 0.94 -23.40
N LYS A 101 17.80 0.55 -24.50
CA LYS A 101 17.18 -0.27 -25.56
C LYS A 101 16.81 -1.66 -25.06
N ILE A 102 17.65 -2.26 -24.23
CA ILE A 102 17.39 -3.59 -23.64
C ILE A 102 16.17 -3.49 -22.71
N MET A 103 16.11 -2.46 -21.87
CA MET A 103 14.99 -2.24 -20.95
C MET A 103 13.66 -2.02 -21.70
N VAL A 104 13.67 -1.26 -22.80
CA VAL A 104 12.49 -1.05 -23.65
C VAL A 104 11.99 -2.36 -24.26
N ILE A 105 12.89 -3.21 -24.78
CA ILE A 105 12.51 -4.51 -25.36
C ILE A 105 11.88 -5.42 -24.30
N VAL A 106 12.47 -5.50 -23.10
CA VAL A 106 11.94 -6.31 -21.99
C VAL A 106 10.57 -5.79 -21.55
N PHE A 107 10.41 -4.47 -21.42
CA PHE A 107 9.13 -3.85 -21.04
C PHE A 107 8.02 -4.16 -22.03
N VAL A 108 8.30 -4.07 -23.35
CA VAL A 108 7.32 -4.39 -24.40
C VAL A 108 6.89 -5.87 -24.33
N ILE A 109 7.82 -6.80 -24.11
CA ILE A 109 7.50 -8.23 -23.99
C ILE A 109 6.60 -8.50 -22.76
N VAL A 110 6.94 -7.92 -21.61
CA VAL A 110 6.15 -8.07 -20.38
C VAL A 110 4.77 -7.43 -20.54
N PHE A 111 4.70 -6.25 -21.16
CA PHE A 111 3.44 -5.57 -21.43
C PHE A 111 2.53 -6.42 -22.32
N ILE A 112 3.05 -6.97 -23.42
CA ILE A 112 2.29 -7.89 -24.28
C ILE A 112 1.79 -9.10 -23.47
N PHE A 113 2.63 -9.71 -22.64
CA PHE A 113 2.24 -10.86 -21.82
C PHE A 113 1.10 -10.54 -20.83
N VAL A 114 1.22 -9.44 -20.07
CA VAL A 114 0.20 -9.03 -19.09
C VAL A 114 -1.13 -8.74 -19.77
N PHE A 115 -1.11 -8.05 -20.92
CA PHE A 115 -2.33 -7.75 -21.65
C PHE A 115 -2.92 -8.99 -22.32
N SER A 116 -2.10 -9.90 -22.86
CA SER A 116 -2.58 -11.18 -23.38
C SER A 116 -3.25 -12.03 -22.29
N LYS A 117 -2.65 -12.14 -21.09
CA LYS A 117 -3.27 -12.83 -19.94
C LYS A 117 -4.51 -12.09 -19.43
N GLY A 118 -4.53 -10.76 -19.48
CA GLY A 118 -5.69 -9.95 -19.11
C GLY A 118 -6.89 -10.19 -20.04
N ILE A 119 -6.67 -10.23 -21.36
CA ILE A 119 -7.71 -10.57 -22.33
C ILE A 119 -8.19 -12.01 -22.15
N GLU A 120 -7.29 -12.95 -21.87
CA GLU A 120 -7.65 -14.35 -21.57
C GLU A 120 -8.54 -14.45 -20.33
N VAL A 121 -8.27 -13.69 -19.26
CA VAL A 121 -9.14 -13.65 -18.08
C VAL A 121 -10.53 -13.08 -18.40
N LEU A 122 -10.61 -12.06 -19.27
CA LEU A 122 -11.87 -11.43 -19.66
C LEU A 122 -12.70 -12.28 -20.64
N THR A 123 -12.05 -13.14 -21.43
CA THR A 123 -12.71 -13.96 -22.46
C THR A 123 -12.82 -15.44 -22.09
N SER A 124 -12.08 -15.91 -21.08
CA SER A 124 -12.21 -17.28 -20.57
C SER A 124 -13.52 -17.45 -19.80
N PRO A 125 -14.28 -18.54 -20.03
CA PRO A 125 -15.45 -18.87 -19.23
C PRO A 125 -14.99 -19.24 -17.81
N ASN A 126 -15.02 -18.27 -16.91
CA ASN A 126 -14.71 -18.50 -15.50
C ASN A 126 -15.83 -19.34 -14.86
N PRO A 127 -15.55 -20.53 -14.30
CA PRO A 127 -16.55 -21.34 -13.60
C PRO A 127 -17.11 -20.66 -12.33
N SER A 128 -16.49 -19.56 -11.87
CA SER A 128 -16.89 -18.77 -10.70
C SER A 128 -17.52 -17.41 -11.04
N SER A 129 -17.73 -17.08 -12.32
CA SER A 129 -18.44 -15.84 -12.70
C SER A 129 -19.94 -16.11 -12.79
N TYR A 130 -20.74 -15.35 -12.05
CA TYR A 130 -22.19 -15.36 -12.20
C TYR A 130 -22.57 -14.67 -13.51
N SER A 131 -23.22 -15.39 -14.42
CA SER A 131 -23.83 -14.79 -15.59
C SER A 131 -25.07 -14.03 -15.13
N ILE A 132 -25.02 -12.69 -15.21
CA ILE A 132 -26.22 -11.86 -15.09
C ILE A 132 -26.80 -11.68 -16.49
N PRO A 133 -27.87 -12.43 -16.88
CA PRO A 133 -28.57 -12.15 -18.13
C PRO A 133 -29.16 -10.75 -18.06
N TYR A 134 -28.83 -9.89 -19.03
CA TYR A 134 -29.36 -8.55 -19.11
C TYR A 134 -30.80 -8.60 -19.63
N ASP A 135 -31.76 -8.43 -18.72
CA ASP A 135 -33.19 -8.61 -19.00
C ASP A 135 -33.90 -7.34 -19.54
N GLY A 136 -33.13 -6.40 -20.09
CA GLY A 136 -33.63 -5.16 -20.68
C GLY A 136 -33.98 -4.04 -19.67
N PRO A 137 -34.33 -2.84 -20.18
CA PRO A 137 -34.64 -1.65 -19.39
C PRO A 137 -36.07 -1.64 -18.81
N SER A 138 -36.89 -2.64 -19.13
CA SER A 138 -38.31 -2.71 -18.77
C SER A 138 -38.57 -3.11 -17.32
N LYS A 139 -37.58 -3.67 -16.61
CA LYS A 139 -37.72 -4.06 -15.20
C LYS A 139 -37.32 -2.94 -14.26
N SER A 140 -38.12 -2.74 -13.22
CA SER A 140 -37.79 -1.76 -12.18
C SER A 140 -36.60 -2.21 -11.34
N VAL A 141 -35.88 -1.27 -10.72
CA VAL A 141 -34.70 -1.57 -9.89
C VAL A 141 -35.05 -2.62 -8.82
N PHE A 142 -36.19 -2.49 -8.14
CA PHE A 142 -36.63 -3.42 -7.11
C PHE A 142 -36.82 -4.86 -7.61
N GLU A 143 -37.41 -5.06 -8.78
CA GLU A 143 -37.59 -6.40 -9.37
C GLU A 143 -36.26 -7.07 -9.72
N LYS A 144 -35.25 -6.27 -10.07
CA LYS A 144 -33.90 -6.76 -10.37
C LYS A 144 -33.15 -7.24 -9.12
N TRP A 145 -33.42 -6.63 -7.96
CA TRP A 145 -32.78 -6.98 -6.69
C TRP A 145 -33.55 -8.02 -5.88
N LEU A 146 -34.85 -8.21 -6.14
CA LEU A 146 -35.73 -9.17 -5.48
C LEU A 146 -35.14 -10.61 -5.37
N PRO A 147 -34.57 -11.22 -6.43
CA PRO A 147 -34.02 -12.58 -6.33
C PRO A 147 -32.78 -12.66 -5.42
N PHE A 148 -32.01 -11.59 -5.28
CA PHE A 148 -30.83 -11.57 -4.38
C PHE A 148 -31.20 -11.35 -2.91
N SER A 149 -32.44 -10.95 -2.61
CA SER A 149 -32.92 -10.74 -1.24
C SER A 149 -33.49 -11.98 -0.58
N LYS A 150 -33.81 -13.02 -1.36
CA LYS A 150 -34.47 -14.24 -0.86
C LYS A 150 -33.50 -15.29 -0.29
N ASP A 151 -32.22 -15.22 -0.62
CA ASP A 151 -31.21 -16.20 -0.19
C ASP A 151 -30.34 -15.67 0.97
N LYS A 152 -30.99 -15.17 2.02
CA LYS A 152 -30.37 -14.91 3.33
C LYS A 152 -31.22 -15.48 4.46
#